data_AF-A0A2T7A4M2-F1
#
_entry.id   AF-A0A2T7A4M2-F1
#
_cell.length_a   1.000
_cell.length_b   1.000
_cell.length_c   1.000
_cell.angle_alpha   90.00
_cell.angle_beta   90.00
_cell.angle_gamma   90.00
#
_symmetry.space_group_name_H-M   'P 1'
#
loop_
_entity.id
_entity.type
_entity.pdbx_description
1 polymer ?
#
loop_
_entity_poly.entity_id
_entity_poly.type
_entity_poly.pdbx_seq_one_letter_code
_entity_poly.pdbx_strand_id
1 'polypeptide(L)'
;MHLLQPGQQKLPLCPPNSPALHHYVSLLGTISHSEISLTSLRTYAQSELHLLNNYFAATTARLNALQPLTKPSSTADPTERRHAVEERSQKWAELHAMEKYKAEIERLQENVRRREELEGRLRGLLREVGEALLEREVLAGEGGEIDAI
;
A
#
# COMPACT_ATOMS: atom_id res chain seq x y z
N MET A 1 -19.70 -44.11 -36.01
CA MET A 1 -18.25 -44.06 -35.71
C MET A 1 -17.92 -42.67 -35.19
N HIS A 2 -18.04 -42.45 -33.87
CA HIS A 2 -17.53 -41.22 -33.24
C HIS A 2 -16.58 -41.61 -32.12
N LEU A 3 -15.37 -41.06 -32.22
CA LEU A 3 -14.20 -41.34 -31.39
C LEU A 3 -14.35 -40.67 -30.03
N LEU A 4 -14.11 -41.44 -28.97
CA LEU A 4 -13.85 -40.93 -27.62
C LEU A 4 -12.57 -40.09 -27.65
N GLN A 5 -12.66 -38.83 -27.24
CA GLN A 5 -11.47 -38.02 -26.92
C GLN A 5 -10.94 -38.42 -25.54
N PRO A 6 -9.67 -38.85 -25.42
CA PRO A 6 -8.99 -38.99 -24.15
C PRO A 6 -8.38 -37.63 -23.77
N GLY A 7 -8.76 -37.07 -22.62
CA GLY A 7 -8.11 -35.85 -22.11
C GLY A 7 -8.96 -34.85 -21.34
N GLN A 8 -10.22 -35.13 -21.05
CA GLN A 8 -10.92 -34.33 -20.02
C GLN A 8 -10.46 -34.79 -18.64
N GLN A 9 -9.49 -34.08 -18.08
CA GLN A 9 -9.32 -34.02 -16.63
C GLN A 9 -10.66 -33.56 -16.05
N LYS A 10 -11.43 -34.49 -15.49
CA LYS A 10 -12.58 -34.15 -14.66
C LYS A 10 -12.03 -33.39 -13.47
N LEU A 11 -12.19 -32.08 -13.47
CA LEU A 11 -12.18 -31.31 -12.22
C LEU A 11 -13.21 -32.00 -11.30
N PRO A 12 -12.83 -32.40 -10.08
CA PRO A 12 -13.79 -32.99 -9.16
C PRO A 12 -14.94 -31.99 -8.99
N LEU A 13 -16.15 -32.44 -9.34
CA LEU A 13 -17.40 -31.74 -9.09
C LEU A 13 -17.51 -31.55 -7.58
N CYS A 14 -17.07 -30.39 -7.09
CA CYS A 14 -17.23 -30.01 -5.70
C CYS A 14 -18.73 -30.04 -5.37
N PRO A 15 -19.15 -30.64 -4.23
CA PRO A 15 -20.50 -30.46 -3.76
C PRO A 15 -20.71 -28.95 -3.46
N PRO A 16 -21.75 -28.31 -4.01
CA PRO A 16 -21.93 -26.85 -3.98
C PRO A 16 -22.20 -26.26 -2.57
N ASN A 17 -22.09 -27.03 -1.49
CA ASN A 17 -22.68 -26.70 -0.20
C ASN A 17 -21.73 -26.86 1.01
N SER A 18 -20.40 -26.75 0.88
CA SER A 18 -19.54 -26.65 2.06
C SER A 18 -19.50 -25.19 2.56
N PRO A 19 -20.14 -24.84 3.70
CA PRO A 19 -20.18 -23.47 4.19
C PRO A 19 -18.77 -22.93 4.52
N ALA A 20 -17.84 -23.84 4.83
CA ALA A 20 -16.43 -23.52 5.08
C ALA A 20 -15.71 -23.05 3.80
N LEU A 21 -15.93 -23.72 2.67
CA LEU A 21 -15.36 -23.30 1.38
C LEU A 21 -15.96 -21.97 0.90
N HIS A 22 -17.26 -21.77 1.08
CA HIS A 22 -17.92 -20.50 0.75
C HIS A 22 -17.36 -19.33 1.60
N HIS A 23 -17.16 -19.54 2.90
CA HIS A 23 -16.56 -18.55 3.79
C HIS A 23 -15.09 -18.27 3.41
N TYR A 24 -14.32 -19.30 3.09
CA TYR A 24 -12.94 -19.19 2.61
C TYR A 24 -12.83 -18.32 1.35
N VAL A 25 -13.66 -18.58 0.33
CA VAL A 25 -13.69 -17.78 -0.92
C VAL A 25 -14.10 -16.33 -0.65
N SER A 26 -15.05 -16.10 0.27
CA SER A 26 -15.44 -14.74 0.68
C SER A 26 -14.30 -13.98 1.38
N LEU A 27 -13.53 -14.65 2.24
CA LEU A 27 -12.36 -14.07 2.91
C LEU A 27 -11.25 -13.71 1.91
N LEU A 28 -10.98 -14.59 0.93
CA LEU A 28 -10.05 -14.30 -0.15
C LEU A 28 -10.46 -13.05 -0.93
N GLY A 29 -11.74 -12.92 -1.29
CA GLY A 29 -12.26 -11.73 -1.99
C GLY A 29 -12.08 -10.43 -1.20
N THR A 30 -12.31 -10.48 0.12
CA THR A 30 -12.16 -9.31 1.00
C THR A 30 -10.71 -8.87 1.12
N ILE A 31 -9.78 -9.83 1.22
CA ILE A 31 -8.34 -9.53 1.26
C ILE A 31 -7.89 -8.92 -0.06
N SER A 32 -8.27 -9.49 -1.21
CA SER A 32 -7.90 -8.93 -2.51
C SER A 32 -8.37 -7.48 -2.73
N HIS A 33 -9.53 -7.10 -2.21
CA HIS A 33 -9.97 -5.71 -2.25
C HIS A 33 -9.14 -4.79 -1.34
N SER A 34 -8.74 -5.30 -0.16
CA SER A 34 -7.86 -4.58 0.76
C SER A 34 -6.49 -4.28 0.13
N GLU A 35 -5.95 -5.20 -0.67
CA GLU A 35 -4.66 -5.01 -1.36
C GLU A 35 -4.66 -3.90 -2.39
N ILE A 36 -5.73 -3.82 -3.20
CA ILE A 36 -5.86 -2.78 -4.22
C ILE A 36 -5.85 -1.42 -3.53
N SER A 37 -6.59 -1.31 -2.43
CA SER A 37 -6.63 -0.10 -1.59
C SER A 37 -5.26 0.23 -0.99
N LEU A 38 -4.51 -0.77 -0.50
CA LEU A 38 -3.15 -0.56 0.00
C LEU A 38 -2.18 -0.10 -1.07
N THR A 39 -2.25 -0.69 -2.27
CA THR A 39 -1.39 -0.34 -3.39
C THR A 39 -1.60 1.12 -3.77
N SER A 40 -2.85 1.57 -3.87
CA SER A 40 -3.18 2.98 -4.13
C SER A 40 -2.65 3.90 -3.03
N LEU A 41 -2.81 3.53 -1.75
CA LEU A 41 -2.28 4.31 -0.62
C LEU A 41 -0.75 4.40 -0.62
N ARG A 42 -0.06 3.31 -0.96
CA ARG A 42 1.40 3.27 -1.09
C ARG A 42 1.87 4.21 -2.18
N THR A 43 1.27 4.13 -3.36
CA THR A 43 1.62 5.02 -4.48
C THR A 43 1.38 6.48 -4.13
N TYR A 44 0.23 6.79 -3.52
CA TYR A 44 -0.07 8.14 -3.06
C TYR A 44 0.97 8.66 -2.06
N ALA A 45 1.28 7.90 -1.00
CA ALA A 45 2.26 8.32 0.00
C ALA A 45 3.67 8.51 -0.59
N GLN A 46 4.08 7.65 -1.52
CA GLN A 46 5.37 7.80 -2.21
C GLN A 46 5.42 9.04 -3.09
N SER A 47 4.36 9.32 -3.85
CA SER A 47 4.26 10.52 -4.68
C SER A 47 4.28 11.79 -3.83
N GLU A 48 3.52 11.83 -2.73
CA GLU A 48 3.50 12.97 -1.80
C GLU A 48 4.88 13.20 -1.17
N LEU A 49 5.58 12.16 -0.70
CA LEU A 49 6.94 12.30 -0.18
C LEU A 49 7.91 12.83 -1.22
N HIS A 50 7.79 12.38 -2.46
CA HIS A 50 8.62 12.89 -3.55
C HIS A 50 8.38 14.38 -3.80
N LEU A 51 7.12 14.81 -3.85
CA LEU A 51 6.75 16.22 -3.99
C LEU A 51 7.28 17.05 -2.82
N LEU A 52 7.15 16.56 -1.59
CA LEU A 52 7.66 17.24 -0.40
C LEU A 52 9.17 17.38 -0.44
N ASN A 53 9.91 16.33 -0.81
CA ASN A 53 11.36 16.40 -0.93
C ASN A 53 11.80 17.45 -1.95
N ASN A 54 11.12 17.52 -3.10
CA ASN A 54 11.38 18.55 -4.12
C ASN A 54 11.08 19.95 -3.58
N TYR A 55 9.96 20.12 -2.86
CA TYR A 55 9.59 21.38 -2.23
C TYR A 55 10.62 21.83 -1.19
N PHE A 56 11.08 20.94 -0.31
CA PHE A 56 12.10 21.24 0.68
C PHE A 56 13.43 21.62 0.02
N ALA A 57 13.85 20.91 -1.02
CA ALA A 57 15.06 21.22 -1.76
C ALA A 57 14.98 22.63 -2.39
N ALA A 58 13.88 22.94 -3.09
CA ALA A 58 13.67 24.23 -3.71
C ALA A 58 13.59 25.37 -2.68
N THR A 59 12.86 25.17 -1.59
CA THR A 59 12.70 26.17 -0.51
C THR A 59 14.02 26.43 0.20
N THR A 60 14.80 25.38 0.49
CA THR A 60 16.13 25.51 1.09
C THR A 60 17.08 26.27 0.17
N ALA A 61 17.08 25.95 -1.14
CA ALA A 61 17.87 26.69 -2.13
C ALA A 61 17.47 28.17 -2.17
N ARG A 62 16.18 28.48 -2.11
CA ARG A 62 15.68 29.87 -2.05
C ARG A 62 16.11 30.59 -0.77
N LEU A 63 15.99 29.94 0.39
CA LEU A 63 16.44 30.49 1.68
C LEU A 63 17.94 30.80 1.66
N ASN A 64 18.75 29.92 1.07
CA ASN A 64 20.19 30.14 0.92
C ASN A 64 20.49 31.33 -0.01
N ALA A 65 19.74 31.47 -1.11
CA ALA A 65 19.87 32.60 -2.03
C ALA A 65 19.48 33.94 -1.39
N LEU A 66 18.48 33.96 -0.50
CA LEU A 66 18.05 35.17 0.22
C LEU A 66 19.01 35.57 1.35
N GLN A 67 19.76 34.63 1.92
CA GLN A 67 20.65 34.86 3.06
C GLN A 67 21.61 36.05 2.90
N PRO A 68 22.41 36.17 1.82
CA PRO A 68 23.33 37.28 1.66
C PRO A 68 22.62 38.64 1.59
N LEU A 69 21.41 38.70 1.01
CA LEU A 69 20.63 39.93 0.86
C LEU A 69 20.10 40.44 2.20
N THR A 70 19.79 39.54 3.14
CA THR A 70 19.27 39.90 4.47
C THR A 70 20.29 40.50 5.43
N LYS A 71 21.59 40.47 5.12
CA LYS A 71 22.63 41.00 6.02
C LYS A 71 22.59 42.53 6.07
N PRO A 72 22.78 43.15 7.25
CA PRO A 72 22.88 44.61 7.38
C PRO A 72 24.03 45.21 6.54
N SER A 73 25.10 44.44 6.37
CA SER A 73 26.28 44.78 5.56
C SER A 73 26.10 44.52 4.07
N SER A 74 24.93 44.06 3.62
CA SER A 74 24.62 43.85 2.22
C SER A 74 24.63 45.19 1.48
N THR A 75 25.25 45.20 0.29
CA THR A 75 25.26 46.35 -0.63
C THR A 75 23.94 46.50 -1.40
N ALA A 76 22.97 45.59 -1.19
CA ALA A 76 21.65 45.66 -1.81
C ALA A 76 20.84 46.87 -1.29
N ASP A 77 19.93 47.36 -2.14
CA ASP A 77 19.06 48.49 -1.80
C ASP A 77 18.26 48.20 -0.51
N PRO A 78 18.03 49.18 0.38
CA PRO A 78 17.26 48.96 1.61
C PRO A 78 15.88 48.35 1.39
N THR A 79 15.21 48.62 0.26
CA THR A 79 13.91 48.06 -0.10
C THR A 79 14.02 46.58 -0.46
N GLU A 80 15.01 46.23 -1.28
CA GLU A 80 15.30 44.83 -1.65
C GLU A 80 15.67 43.99 -0.43
N ARG A 81 16.43 44.55 0.51
CA ARG A 81 16.76 43.86 1.77
C ARG A 81 15.53 43.61 2.62
N ARG A 82 14.62 44.59 2.76
CA ARG A 82 13.37 44.41 3.52
C ARG A 82 12.52 43.29 2.90
N HIS A 83 12.34 43.32 1.59
CA HIS A 83 11.64 42.27 0.87
C HIS A 83 12.30 40.90 1.07
N ALA A 84 13.63 40.81 0.99
CA ALA A 84 14.35 39.56 1.21
C ALA A 84 14.19 39.01 2.64
N VAL A 85 14.11 39.89 3.65
CA VAL A 85 13.86 39.49 5.05
C VAL A 85 12.43 38.98 5.22
N GLU A 86 11.44 39.67 4.67
CA GLU A 86 10.03 39.27 4.72
C GLU A 86 9.82 37.93 4.01
N GLU A 87 10.34 37.78 2.79
CA GLU A 87 10.24 36.55 2.01
C GLU A 87 10.94 35.39 2.74
N ARG A 88 12.13 35.63 3.31
CA ARG A 88 12.84 34.62 4.11
C ARG A 88 12.02 34.18 5.32
N SER A 89 11.38 35.12 6.02
CA SER A 89 10.51 34.82 7.17
C SER A 89 9.30 33.98 6.77
N GLN A 90 8.64 34.34 5.65
CA GLN A 90 7.51 33.58 5.12
C GLN A 90 7.92 32.16 4.74
N LYS A 91 9.05 32.00 4.03
CA LYS A 91 9.55 30.69 3.62
C LYS A 91 9.93 29.80 4.80
N TRP A 92 10.45 30.35 5.90
CA TRP A 92 10.67 29.58 7.13
C TRP A 92 9.37 29.11 7.78
N ALA A 93 8.34 29.96 7.82
CA ALA A 93 7.04 29.58 8.35
C ALA A 93 6.39 28.47 7.51
N GLU A 94 6.45 28.58 6.18
CA GLU A 94 6.00 27.53 5.27
C GLU A 94 6.78 26.21 5.47
N LEU A 95 8.10 26.27 5.62
CA LEU A 95 8.95 25.10 5.81
C LEU A 95 8.55 24.34 7.09
N HIS A 96 8.34 25.05 8.20
CA HIS A 96 7.86 24.43 9.45
C HIS A 96 6.46 23.82 9.32
N ALA A 97 5.54 24.46 8.59
CA ALA A 97 4.22 23.88 8.33
C ALA A 97 4.34 22.58 7.51
N MET A 98 5.22 22.58 6.51
CA MET A 98 5.46 21.41 5.66
C MET A 98 6.22 20.29 6.38
N GLU A 99 7.06 20.58 7.37
CA GLU A 99 7.72 19.56 8.22
C GLU A 99 6.68 18.73 8.98
N LYS A 100 5.65 19.38 9.52
CA LYS A 100 4.55 18.67 10.19
C LYS A 100 3.79 17.78 9.21
N TYR A 101 3.46 18.30 8.03
CA TYR A 101 2.78 17.52 7.00
C TYR A 101 3.64 16.33 6.52
N LYS A 102 4.96 16.52 6.36
CA LYS A 102 5.89 15.43 6.04
C LYS A 102 5.85 14.32 7.09
N ALA A 103 5.88 14.65 8.38
CA ALA A 103 5.79 13.67 9.45
C ALA A 103 4.47 12.87 9.42
N GLU A 104 3.36 13.51 9.01
CA GLU A 104 2.07 12.84 8.83
C GLU A 104 2.11 11.84 7.65
N ILE A 105 2.72 12.23 6.53
CA ILE A 105 2.88 11.34 5.36
C ILE A 105 3.85 10.18 5.66
N GLU A 106 4.96 10.42 6.36
CA GLU A 106 5.88 9.36 6.80
C GLU A 106 5.18 8.36 7.73
N ARG A 107 4.34 8.84 8.65
CA ARG A 107 3.51 7.98 9.50
C ARG A 107 2.50 7.17 8.68
N LEU A 108 1.87 7.77 7.67
CA LEU A 108 0.98 7.06 6.75
C LEU A 108 1.73 5.96 6.00
N GLN A 109 2.92 6.25 5.48
CA GLN A 109 3.76 5.28 4.79
C GLN A 109 4.12 4.08 5.68
N GLU A 110 4.51 4.32 6.93
CA GLU A 110 4.79 3.24 7.88
C GLU A 110 3.54 2.41 8.22
N ASN A 111 2.37 3.04 8.35
CA ASN A 111 1.11 2.32 8.55
C ASN A 111 0.77 1.45 7.34
N VAL A 112 0.95 1.95 6.12
CA VAL A 112 0.78 1.17 4.88
C VAL A 112 1.72 -0.03 4.89
N ARG A 113 3.02 0.17 5.19
CA ARG A 113 4.01 -0.90 5.29
C ARG A 113 3.60 -1.99 6.28
N ARG A 114 3.17 -1.61 7.48
CA ARG A 114 2.70 -2.56 8.51
C ARG A 114 1.45 -3.33 8.05
N ARG A 115 0.54 -2.67 7.35
CA ARG A 115 -0.69 -3.32 6.86
C ARG A 115 -0.39 -4.28 5.70
N GLU A 116 0.56 -3.95 4.82
CA GLU A 116 1.07 -4.87 3.80
C GLU A 116 1.69 -6.14 4.45
N GLU A 117 2.48 -5.97 5.52
CA GLU A 117 3.04 -7.12 6.27
C GLU A 117 1.94 -8.01 6.88
N LEU A 118 0.91 -7.41 7.49
CA LEU A 118 -0.21 -8.15 8.07
C LEU A 118 -1.03 -8.88 7.00
N GLU A 119 -1.30 -8.24 5.86
CA GLU A 119 -1.99 -8.88 4.73
C GLU A 119 -1.16 -10.01 4.11
N GLY A 120 0.17 -9.88 4.07
CA GLY A 120 1.07 -10.96 3.67
C GLY A 120 0.94 -12.17 4.61
N ARG A 121 0.95 -11.95 5.92
CA ARG A 121 0.75 -13.02 6.92
C ARG A 121 -0.63 -13.66 6.83
N LEU A 122 -1.69 -12.85 6.70
CA LEU A 122 -3.06 -13.35 6.54
C LEU A 122 -3.20 -14.25 5.31
N ARG A 123 -2.48 -13.94 4.22
CA ARG A 123 -2.47 -14.81 3.04
C ARG A 123 -1.70 -16.10 3.21
N GLY A 124 -0.61 -16.09 3.96
CA GLY A 124 0.06 -17.32 4.37
C GLY A 124 -0.92 -18.24 5.10
N LEU A 125 -1.60 -17.72 6.12
CA LEU A 125 -2.60 -18.46 6.90
C LEU A 125 -3.78 -18.93 6.05
N LEU A 126 -4.29 -18.10 5.14
CA LEU A 126 -5.38 -18.54 4.27
C LEU A 126 -4.95 -19.64 3.31
N ARG A 127 -3.72 -19.61 2.80
CA ARG A 127 -3.21 -20.70 1.96
C ARG A 127 -3.20 -22.00 2.75
N GLU A 128 -2.65 -22.00 3.97
CA GLU A 128 -2.61 -23.17 4.85
C GLU A 128 -4.03 -23.70 5.16
N VAL A 129 -4.97 -22.80 5.47
CA VAL A 129 -6.37 -23.18 5.70
C VAL A 129 -7.04 -23.72 4.44
N GLY A 130 -6.77 -23.13 3.27
CA GLY A 130 -7.29 -23.59 1.99
C GLY A 130 -6.78 -24.99 1.62
N GLU A 131 -5.49 -25.24 1.81
CA GLU A 131 -4.87 -26.57 1.63
C GLU A 131 -5.51 -27.60 2.57
N ALA A 132 -5.64 -27.30 3.86
CA ALA A 132 -6.26 -28.19 4.84
C ALA A 132 -7.76 -28.44 4.57
N LEU A 133 -8.50 -27.42 4.11
CA LEU A 133 -9.90 -27.58 3.72
C LEU A 133 -10.04 -28.46 2.48
N LEU A 134 -9.17 -28.31 1.48
CA LEU A 134 -9.16 -29.17 0.30
C LEU A 134 -8.80 -30.61 0.65
N GLU A 135 -7.76 -30.82 1.46
CA GLU A 135 -7.39 -32.16 1.97
C GLU A 135 -8.55 -32.82 2.71
N ARG A 136 -9.24 -32.08 3.58
CA ARG A 136 -10.42 -32.59 4.30
C ARG A 136 -11.56 -32.96 3.36
N GLU A 137 -11.84 -32.14 2.35
CA GLU A 137 -12.92 -32.40 1.39
C GLU A 137 -12.58 -33.58 0.48
N VAL A 138 -11.30 -33.76 0.10
CA VAL A 138 -10.81 -34.96 -0.61
C VAL A 138 -10.98 -36.21 0.26
N LEU A 139 -10.53 -36.19 1.53
CA LEU A 139 -10.68 -37.31 2.46
C LEU A 139 -12.15 -37.63 2.76
N ALA A 140 -13.02 -36.62 2.85
CA ALA A 140 -14.46 -36.80 3.02
C ALA A 140 -15.14 -37.37 1.76
N GLY A 141 -14.62 -37.06 0.58
CA GLY A 141 -15.07 -37.60 -0.70
C GLY A 141 -14.58 -39.03 -0.98
N GLU A 142 -13.42 -39.41 -0.46
CA GLU A 142 -12.86 -40.78 -0.58
C GLU A 142 -13.51 -41.80 0.39
N GLY A 143 -14.30 -41.33 1.37
CA GLY A 143 -15.08 -42.20 2.27
C GLY A 143 -16.46 -42.63 1.76
N GLY A 144 -16.82 -42.26 0.51
CA GLY A 144 -18.17 -42.39 -0.03
C GLY A 144 -18.50 -43.68 -0.81
N GLU A 145 -17.52 -44.53 -1.13
CA GLU A 145 -17.76 -45.81 -1.82
C GLU A 145 -16.83 -46.92 -1.28
N ILE A 146 -17.21 -47.49 -0.13
CA ILE A 146 -17.01 -48.92 0.11
C ILE A 146 -18.36 -49.45 0.59
N ASP A 147 -19.33 -49.49 -0.33
CA ASP A 147 -20.44 -50.44 -0.20
C ASP A 147 -19.90 -51.75 -0.79
N ALA A 148 -19.42 -52.63 0.09
CA ALA A 148 -19.13 -53.99 -0.27
C ALA A 148 -20.47 -54.72 -0.47
N ILE A 149 -20.92 -54.80 -1.73
CA ILE A 149 -21.83 -55.83 -2.21
C ILE A 149 -21.17 -56.53 -3.40
#